data_AF-A0A381QXX0-F1
#
_entry.id   AF-A0A381QXX0-F1
#
_cell.length_a   1.000
_cell.length_b   1.000
_cell.length_c   1.000
_cell.angle_alpha   90.00
_cell.angle_beta   90.00
_cell.angle_gamma   90.00
#
_symmetry.space_group_name_H-M   'P 1'
#
loop_
_entity.id
_entity.type
_entity.pdbx_description
1 polymer ?
#
loop_
_entity_poly.entity_id
_entity_poly.type
_entity_poly.pdbx_seq_one_letter_code
_entity_poly.pdbx_strand_id
1 'polypeptide(L)'
;VDTYGLFGQAMGVFIRTAGKMQFLDPSKGRVYSGSDVKDLLRELLGTQIDFYEHLRIFVGHIPRFEFLRVEKPRLNSDNTQYILQAKDLKSSGDILLYIDAITLLPIEMTRIEGGHKKYFVKWQEYKKIGSIDWPHLITLEFPVREEIIRVRYKDPILNGKISPDTFKLMPTASTK
;
A
#
# COMPACT_ATOMS: atom_id res chain seq x y z
N VAL A 1 -10.41 5.40 -1.07
CA VAL A 1 -9.75 5.37 -2.40
C VAL A 1 -10.86 5.33 -3.41
N ASP A 2 -10.98 6.38 -4.21
CA ASP A 2 -11.91 6.40 -5.33
C ASP A 2 -11.23 5.69 -6.50
N THR A 3 -11.90 4.68 -7.03
CA THR A 3 -11.40 3.93 -8.19
C THR A 3 -12.09 4.46 -9.42
N TYR A 4 -11.31 4.80 -10.45
CA TYR A 4 -11.82 5.24 -11.73
C TYR A 4 -11.41 4.24 -12.80
N GLY A 5 -12.35 3.87 -13.68
CA GLY A 5 -12.10 3.01 -14.81
C GLY A 5 -11.26 3.70 -15.88
N LEU A 6 -10.91 2.96 -16.93
CA LEU A 6 -10.07 3.42 -18.04
C LEU A 6 -10.54 4.73 -18.70
N PHE A 7 -11.84 5.05 -18.57
CA PHE A 7 -12.51 6.23 -19.13
C PHE A 7 -12.85 7.30 -18.07
N GLY A 8 -12.26 7.24 -16.87
CA GLY A 8 -12.54 8.20 -15.79
C GLY A 8 -13.90 8.02 -15.10
N GLN A 9 -14.57 6.87 -15.30
CA GLN A 9 -15.83 6.55 -14.62
C GLN A 9 -15.55 6.07 -13.20
N ALA A 10 -16.23 6.63 -12.19
CA ALA A 10 -16.10 6.16 -10.81
C ALA A 10 -16.61 4.71 -10.69
N MET A 11 -15.69 3.75 -10.51
CA MET A 11 -15.98 2.33 -10.32
C MET A 11 -16.43 2.03 -8.90
N GLY A 12 -15.99 2.85 -7.93
CA GLY A 12 -16.44 2.77 -6.55
C GLY A 12 -15.42 3.29 -5.56
N VAL A 13 -15.83 3.34 -4.30
CA VAL A 13 -15.04 3.92 -3.21
C VAL A 13 -14.73 2.84 -2.18
N PHE A 14 -13.44 2.57 -1.98
CA PHE A 14 -12.97 1.79 -0.83
C PHE A 14 -12.86 2.68 0.39
N ILE A 15 -13.63 2.37 1.43
CA ILE A 15 -13.62 3.04 2.73
C ILE A 15 -13.06 2.06 3.76
N ARG A 16 -12.07 2.51 4.53
CA ARG A 16 -11.50 1.72 5.63
C ARG A 16 -11.48 2.55 6.91
N THR A 17 -12.09 2.01 7.96
CA THR A 17 -12.09 2.60 9.30
C THR A 17 -12.08 1.50 10.36
N ALA A 18 -11.25 1.68 11.40
CA ALA A 18 -11.14 0.76 12.55
C ALA A 18 -10.96 -0.72 12.16
N GLY A 19 -10.15 -1.01 11.14
CA GLY A 19 -9.87 -2.38 10.69
C GLY A 19 -10.96 -3.02 9.82
N LYS A 20 -12.11 -2.35 9.65
CA LYS A 20 -13.18 -2.78 8.75
C LYS A 20 -13.05 -2.09 7.40
N MET A 21 -13.56 -2.74 6.35
CA MET A 21 -13.52 -2.25 4.98
C MET A 21 -14.88 -2.39 4.31
N GLN A 22 -15.22 -1.38 3.52
CA GLN A 22 -16.39 -1.37 2.66
C GLN A 22 -16.01 -0.92 1.27
N PHE A 23 -16.78 -1.39 0.29
CA PHE A 23 -16.75 -0.89 -1.07
C PHE A 23 -18.13 -0.33 -1.41
N LEU A 24 -18.19 0.95 -1.75
CA LEU A 24 -19.39 1.59 -2.29
C LEU A 24 -19.33 1.50 -3.82
N ASP A 25 -20.27 0.77 -4.40
CA ASP A 25 -20.53 0.76 -5.85
C ASP A 25 -21.66 1.77 -6.13
N PRO A 26 -21.34 3.01 -6.56
CA PRO A 26 -22.34 4.03 -6.81
C PRO A 26 -23.25 3.67 -7.99
N SER A 27 -22.77 2.87 -8.96
CA SER A 27 -23.57 2.47 -10.13
C SER A 27 -24.72 1.55 -9.74
N LYS A 28 -24.53 0.74 -8.69
CA LYS A 28 -25.55 -0.18 -8.16
C LYS A 28 -26.26 0.36 -6.92
N GLY A 29 -25.79 1.48 -6.36
CA GLY A 29 -26.23 1.98 -5.06
C GLY A 29 -26.00 0.96 -3.93
N ARG A 30 -24.94 0.15 -4.01
CA ARG A 30 -24.68 -0.96 -3.08
C ARG A 30 -23.41 -0.74 -2.28
N VAL A 31 -23.47 -1.14 -1.01
CA VAL A 31 -22.32 -1.22 -0.09
C VAL A 31 -22.00 -2.68 0.16
N TYR A 32 -20.77 -3.06 -0.19
CA TYR A 32 -20.23 -4.38 0.08
C TYR A 32 -19.34 -4.32 1.32
N SER A 33 -19.30 -5.41 2.10
CA SER A 33 -18.48 -5.51 3.32
C SER A 33 -17.94 -6.92 3.51
N GLY A 34 -16.95 -7.10 4.39
CA GLY A 34 -16.44 -8.42 4.74
C GLY A 34 -15.69 -9.11 3.59
N SER A 35 -16.02 -10.39 3.32
CA SER A 35 -15.39 -11.20 2.26
C SER A 35 -15.64 -10.65 0.86
N ASP A 36 -16.84 -10.12 0.61
CA ASP A 36 -17.25 -9.64 -0.72
C ASP A 36 -16.31 -8.53 -1.22
N VAL A 37 -15.82 -7.68 -0.31
CA VAL A 37 -14.88 -6.61 -0.62
C VAL A 37 -13.54 -7.17 -1.10
N LYS A 38 -13.10 -8.32 -0.56
CA LYS A 38 -11.85 -8.97 -0.98
C LYS A 38 -11.98 -9.54 -2.39
N ASP A 39 -13.12 -10.16 -2.70
CA ASP A 39 -13.39 -10.70 -4.03
C ASP A 39 -13.49 -9.58 -5.07
N LEU A 40 -14.20 -8.49 -4.75
CA LEU A 40 -14.27 -7.29 -5.59
C LEU A 40 -12.90 -6.65 -5.82
N LEU A 41 -12.06 -6.55 -4.78
CA LEU A 41 -10.69 -6.06 -4.93
C LEU A 41 -9.86 -6.93 -5.88
N ARG A 42 -9.99 -8.25 -5.77
CA ARG A 42 -9.31 -9.20 -6.65
C ARG A 42 -9.77 -9.04 -8.10
N GLU A 43 -11.08 -8.90 -8.32
CA GLU A 43 -11.64 -8.67 -9.66
C GLU A 43 -11.17 -7.34 -10.26
N LEU A 44 -11.18 -6.27 -9.47
CA LEU A 44 -10.77 -4.93 -9.92
C LEU A 44 -9.28 -4.82 -10.24
N LEU A 45 -8.43 -5.44 -9.42
CA LEU A 45 -6.99 -5.37 -9.59
C LEU A 45 -6.44 -6.47 -10.49
N GLY A 46 -7.23 -7.51 -10.77
CA GLY A 46 -6.79 -8.73 -11.45
C GLY A 46 -5.80 -9.57 -10.64
N THR A 47 -5.54 -9.21 -9.37
CA THR A 47 -4.59 -9.89 -8.49
C THR A 47 -5.02 -9.81 -7.04
N GLN A 48 -4.60 -10.80 -6.25
CA GLN A 48 -4.83 -10.81 -4.81
C GLN A 48 -3.78 -9.97 -4.06
N ILE A 49 -4.25 -8.89 -3.44
CA ILE A 49 -3.45 -8.08 -2.52
C ILE A 49 -3.99 -8.16 -1.09
N ASP A 50 -3.10 -8.06 -0.10
CA ASP A 50 -3.48 -7.62 1.25
C ASP A 50 -3.68 -6.10 1.21
N PHE A 51 -4.91 -5.65 1.10
CA PHE A 51 -5.20 -4.22 0.97
C PHE A 51 -4.67 -3.39 2.16
N TYR A 52 -4.59 -3.94 3.38
CA TYR A 52 -4.06 -3.17 4.52
C TYR A 52 -2.56 -2.89 4.34
N GLU A 53 -1.82 -3.94 3.98
CA GLU A 53 -0.38 -3.88 3.77
C GLU A 53 -0.04 -3.07 2.52
N HIS A 54 -0.66 -3.39 1.38
CA HIS A 54 -0.30 -2.80 0.10
C HIS A 54 -0.83 -1.38 -0.09
N LEU A 55 -1.94 -0.98 0.58
CA LEU A 55 -2.35 0.43 0.56
C LEU A 55 -1.27 1.32 1.18
N ARG A 56 -0.65 0.90 2.29
CA ARG A 56 0.46 1.65 2.89
C ARG A 56 1.65 1.77 1.92
N ILE A 57 1.95 0.70 1.17
CA ILE A 57 2.97 0.75 0.13
C ILE A 57 2.62 1.83 -0.89
N PHE A 58 1.40 1.82 -1.42
CA PHE A 58 0.97 2.75 -2.46
C PHE A 58 0.95 4.21 -1.99
N VAL A 59 0.77 4.47 -0.70
CA VAL A 59 0.91 5.82 -0.12
C VAL A 59 2.34 6.14 0.32
N GLY A 60 3.35 5.42 -0.20
CA GLY A 60 4.76 5.73 0.02
C GLY A 60 5.35 5.24 1.35
N HIS A 61 4.61 4.44 2.13
CA HIS A 61 5.05 3.97 3.45
C HIS A 61 5.55 2.53 3.43
N ILE A 62 6.51 2.24 4.30
CA ILE A 62 6.88 0.87 4.69
C ILE A 62 5.74 0.29 5.54
N PRO A 63 5.12 -0.85 5.15
CA PRO A 63 4.07 -1.46 5.95
C PRO A 63 4.57 -1.94 7.30
N ARG A 64 3.76 -1.72 8.36
CA ARG A 64 4.06 -2.16 9.73
C ARG A 64 5.43 -1.69 10.25
N PHE A 65 5.92 -0.54 9.76
CA PHE A 65 7.22 0.00 10.13
C PHE A 65 7.43 0.06 11.64
N GLU A 66 6.40 0.45 12.38
CA GLU A 66 6.38 0.54 13.84
C GLU A 66 6.56 -0.80 14.58
N PHE A 67 6.40 -1.92 13.87
CA PHE A 67 6.57 -3.27 14.40
C PHE A 67 7.83 -3.96 13.87
N LEU A 68 8.68 -3.25 13.12
CA LEU A 68 9.91 -3.81 12.60
C LEU A 68 11.01 -3.72 13.64
N ARG A 69 11.64 -4.87 13.92
CA ARG A 69 12.86 -4.95 14.72
C ARG A 69 14.04 -5.18 13.80
N VAL A 70 14.88 -4.16 13.63
CA VAL A 70 16.12 -4.27 12.87
C VAL A 70 17.07 -5.21 13.60
N GLU A 71 17.56 -6.24 12.90
CA GLU A 71 18.53 -7.21 13.44
C GLU A 71 19.94 -6.94 12.93
N LYS A 72 20.08 -6.53 11.66
CA LYS A 72 21.38 -6.22 11.05
C LYS A 72 21.29 -4.96 10.19
N PRO A 73 21.69 -3.81 10.74
CA PRO A 73 21.88 -2.59 9.95
C PRO A 73 23.28 -2.56 9.36
N ARG A 74 23.41 -2.11 8.11
CA ARG A 74 24.71 -1.77 7.50
C ARG A 74 24.54 -0.68 6.45
N LEU A 75 25.63 0.01 6.14
CA LEU A 75 25.72 0.81 4.91
C LEU A 75 26.17 -0.08 3.75
N ASN A 76 25.80 0.32 2.54
CA ASN A 76 26.43 -0.19 1.33
C ASN A 76 27.85 0.38 1.15
N SER A 77 28.60 -0.12 0.17
CA SER A 77 30.03 0.18 0.02
C SER A 77 30.35 1.63 -0.30
N ASP A 78 29.45 2.35 -0.96
CA ASP A 78 29.60 3.76 -1.30
C ASP A 78 28.92 4.69 -0.27
N ASN A 79 28.39 4.13 0.83
CA ASN A 79 27.68 4.82 1.91
C ASN A 79 26.44 5.62 1.47
N THR A 80 25.85 5.31 0.32
CA THR A 80 24.64 5.99 -0.18
C THR A 80 23.35 5.38 0.34
N GLN A 81 23.37 4.15 0.87
CA GLN A 81 22.17 3.42 1.28
C GLN A 81 22.37 2.64 2.57
N TYR A 82 21.39 2.75 3.48
CA TYR A 82 21.21 1.80 4.57
C TYR A 82 20.53 0.53 4.05
N ILE A 83 21.10 -0.61 4.44
CA ILE A 83 20.57 -1.93 4.17
C ILE A 83 20.20 -2.54 5.52
N LEU A 84 18.90 -2.72 5.75
CA LEU A 84 18.35 -3.17 7.03
C LEU A 84 17.70 -4.55 6.85
N GLN A 85 18.22 -5.55 7.54
CA GLN A 85 17.50 -6.80 7.77
C GLN A 85 16.69 -6.66 9.05
N ALA A 86 15.38 -6.87 8.96
CA ALA A 86 14.46 -6.69 10.07
C ALA A 86 13.45 -7.84 10.15
N LYS A 87 12.95 -8.10 11.37
CA LYS A 87 11.79 -8.97 11.61
C LYS A 87 10.55 -8.14 11.84
N ASP A 88 9.44 -8.56 11.26
CA ASP A 88 8.13 -7.97 11.55
C ASP A 88 7.50 -8.68 12.74
N LEU A 89 7.42 -8.00 13.90
CA LEU A 89 6.93 -8.61 15.15
C LEU A 89 5.41 -8.91 15.15
N LYS A 90 4.67 -8.47 14.12
CA LYS A 90 3.23 -8.74 13.95
C LYS A 90 2.95 -9.74 12.82
N SER A 91 3.98 -10.38 12.29
CA SER A 91 3.85 -11.44 11.30
C SER A 91 4.99 -12.44 11.42
N SER A 92 4.95 -13.53 10.66
CA SER A 92 6.03 -14.51 10.58
C SER A 92 7.12 -14.18 9.55
N GLY A 93 7.20 -12.93 9.06
CA GLY A 93 8.05 -12.56 7.92
C GLY A 93 9.31 -11.77 8.28
N ASP A 94 10.37 -12.04 7.53
CA ASP A 94 11.58 -11.21 7.46
C ASP A 94 11.41 -10.11 6.40
N ILE A 95 12.13 -9.01 6.58
CA ILE A 95 12.14 -7.89 5.65
C ILE A 95 13.59 -7.49 5.38
N LEU A 96 13.88 -7.26 4.10
CA LEU A 96 15.08 -6.55 3.66
C LEU A 96 14.67 -5.17 3.15
N LEU A 97 15.17 -4.11 3.79
CA LEU A 97 14.89 -2.72 3.43
C LEU A 97 16.15 -2.03 2.93
N TYR A 98 15.97 -1.22 1.90
CA TYR A 98 16.96 -0.29 1.38
C TYR A 98 16.43 1.13 1.56
N ILE A 99 17.19 1.96 2.28
CA ILE A 99 16.83 3.33 2.61
C ILE A 99 17.97 4.24 2.16
N ASP A 100 17.64 5.35 1.52
CA ASP A 100 18.62 6.35 1.12
C ASP A 100 19.29 6.97 2.37
N ALA A 101 20.62 7.00 2.40
CA ALA A 101 21.35 7.42 3.59
C ALA A 101 21.28 8.94 3.87
N ILE A 102 20.91 9.74 2.87
CA ILE A 102 20.88 11.21 2.96
C ILE A 102 19.45 11.68 3.26
N THR A 103 18.49 11.23 2.46
CA THR A 103 17.08 11.63 2.53
C THR A 103 16.28 10.80 3.51
N LEU A 104 16.79 9.63 3.91
CA LEU A 104 16.10 8.64 4.75
C LEU A 104 14.81 8.10 4.13
N LEU A 105 14.63 8.27 2.83
CA LEU A 105 13.46 7.78 2.10
C LEU A 105 13.63 6.30 1.75
N PRO A 106 12.54 5.51 1.80
CA PRO A 106 12.60 4.11 1.38
C PRO A 106 12.84 4.03 -0.13
N ILE A 107 13.77 3.17 -0.54
CA ILE A 107 14.08 2.93 -1.95
C ILE A 107 13.47 1.59 -2.37
N GLU A 108 13.79 0.54 -1.62
CA GLU A 108 13.32 -0.81 -1.93
C GLU A 108 12.97 -1.60 -0.67
N MET A 109 12.06 -2.56 -0.82
CA MET A 109 11.72 -3.53 0.22
C MET A 109 11.50 -4.90 -0.39
N THR A 110 12.07 -5.94 0.22
CA THR A 110 11.69 -7.33 -0.05
C THR A 110 11.02 -7.91 1.18
N ARG A 111 9.81 -8.46 1.00
CA ARG A 111 9.10 -9.22 2.02
C ARG A 111 9.40 -10.71 1.84
N ILE A 112 9.88 -11.36 2.90
CA ILE A 112 10.24 -12.77 2.90
C ILE A 112 9.36 -13.49 3.92
N GLU A 113 8.71 -14.57 3.52
CA GLU A 113 7.84 -15.37 4.39
C GLU A 113 8.09 -16.85 4.12
N GLY A 114 8.35 -17.63 5.17
CA GLY A 114 8.71 -19.05 5.03
C GLY A 114 9.94 -19.29 4.13
N GLY A 115 10.92 -18.37 4.14
CA GLY A 115 12.12 -18.44 3.29
C GLY A 115 11.93 -18.01 1.83
N HIS A 116 10.71 -17.68 1.40
CA HIS A 116 10.40 -17.29 0.03
C HIS A 116 10.15 -15.79 -0.08
N LYS A 117 10.56 -15.18 -1.20
CA LYS A 117 10.23 -13.78 -1.51
C LYS A 117 8.74 -13.69 -1.84
N LYS A 118 7.96 -13.16 -0.90
CA LYS A 118 6.51 -12.97 -1.05
C LYS A 118 6.20 -11.88 -2.05
N TYR A 119 6.84 -10.73 -1.88
CA TYR A 119 6.74 -9.60 -2.80
C TYR A 119 7.93 -8.65 -2.65
N PHE A 120 8.11 -7.80 -3.66
CA PHE A 120 9.16 -6.80 -3.73
C PHE A 120 8.57 -5.43 -4.08
N VAL A 121 9.13 -4.37 -3.53
CA VAL A 121 8.67 -2.99 -3.73
C VAL A 121 9.84 -2.10 -4.11
N LYS A 122 9.61 -1.20 -5.08
CA LYS A 122 10.44 -0.03 -5.37
C LYS A 122 9.62 1.24 -5.24
N TRP A 123 10.14 2.20 -4.48
CA TRP A 123 9.64 3.58 -4.45
C TRP A 123 10.59 4.46 -5.25
N GLN A 124 10.07 5.15 -6.25
CA GLN A 124 10.86 5.77 -7.30
C GLN A 124 10.33 7.17 -7.62
N GLU A 125 11.17 7.94 -8.32
CA GLU A 125 10.79 9.27 -8.83
C GLU A 125 10.28 10.20 -7.71
N TYR A 126 11.00 10.26 -6.59
CA TYR A 126 10.65 11.15 -5.48
C TYR A 126 10.64 12.60 -5.93
N LYS A 127 9.54 13.30 -5.65
CA LYS A 127 9.41 14.75 -5.82
C LYS A 127 8.63 15.33 -4.65
N LYS A 128 8.84 16.61 -4.39
CA LYS A 128 8.13 17.32 -3.33
C LYS A 128 6.66 17.54 -3.67
N ILE A 129 5.80 17.29 -2.70
CA ILE A 129 4.42 17.76 -2.66
C ILE A 129 4.29 18.58 -1.38
N GLY A 130 4.24 19.91 -1.50
CA GLY A 130 4.40 20.80 -0.35
C GLY A 130 5.75 20.57 0.32
N SER A 131 5.74 20.17 1.60
CA SER A 131 6.95 19.91 2.39
C SER A 131 7.37 18.43 2.44
N ILE A 132 6.65 17.53 1.79
CA ILE A 132 6.86 16.08 1.88
C ILE A 132 7.47 15.57 0.57
N ASP A 133 8.53 14.76 0.67
CA ASP A 133 9.06 14.03 -0.47
C ASP A 133 8.20 12.78 -0.72
N TRP A 134 7.63 12.67 -1.91
CA TRP A 134 6.65 11.63 -2.26
C TRP A 134 7.06 10.84 -3.52
N PRO A 135 6.96 9.51 -3.51
CA PRO A 135 7.31 8.70 -4.67
C PRO A 135 6.24 8.81 -5.76
N HIS A 136 6.62 9.27 -6.95
CA HIS A 136 5.68 9.40 -8.08
C HIS A 136 5.53 8.10 -8.89
N LEU A 137 6.39 7.12 -8.64
CA LEU A 137 6.26 5.78 -9.18
C LEU A 137 6.50 4.76 -8.07
N ILE A 138 5.58 3.80 -7.94
CA ILE A 138 5.71 2.67 -7.04
C ILE A 138 5.50 1.40 -7.86
N THR A 139 6.47 0.50 -7.79
CA THR A 139 6.42 -0.80 -8.45
C THR A 139 6.37 -1.88 -7.37
N LEU A 140 5.37 -2.75 -7.44
CA LEU A 140 5.15 -3.87 -6.54
C LEU A 140 5.11 -5.15 -7.36
N GLU A 141 6.00 -6.08 -7.06
CA GLU A 141 6.18 -7.33 -7.80
C GLU A 141 5.86 -8.52 -6.89
N PHE A 142 5.17 -9.52 -7.42
CA PHE A 142 4.87 -10.79 -6.74
C PHE A 142 5.55 -11.93 -7.50
N PRO A 143 6.81 -12.29 -7.16
CA PRO A 143 7.61 -13.19 -7.98
C PRO A 143 6.98 -14.57 -8.20
N VAL A 144 6.36 -15.14 -7.17
CA VAL A 144 5.72 -16.47 -7.25
C VAL A 144 4.54 -16.50 -8.20
N ARG A 145 3.85 -15.36 -8.38
CA ARG A 145 2.69 -15.24 -9.26
C ARG A 145 3.02 -14.61 -10.60
N GLU A 146 4.26 -14.17 -10.79
CA GLU A 146 4.71 -13.44 -11.99
C GLU A 146 3.88 -12.17 -12.27
N GLU A 147 3.38 -11.52 -11.22
CA GLU A 147 2.53 -10.34 -11.32
C GLU A 147 3.28 -9.06 -10.93
N ILE A 148 2.91 -7.95 -11.59
CA ILE A 148 3.46 -6.62 -11.29
C ILE A 148 2.32 -5.60 -11.22
N ILE A 149 2.29 -4.82 -10.15
CA ILE A 149 1.44 -3.64 -10.00
C ILE A 149 2.33 -2.40 -10.06
N ARG A 150 2.00 -1.48 -10.96
CA ARG A 150 2.69 -0.18 -11.07
C ARG A 150 1.70 0.94 -10.82
N VAL A 151 2.00 1.79 -9.84
CA VAL A 151 1.20 2.98 -9.53
C VAL A 151 2.03 4.20 -9.87
N ARG A 152 1.50 5.02 -10.79
CA ARG A 152 2.14 6.29 -11.19
C ARG A 152 1.25 7.47 -10.80
N TYR A 153 1.80 8.38 -10.02
CA TYR A 153 1.16 9.62 -9.63
C TYR A 153 1.59 10.75 -10.56
N LYS A 154 0.62 11.42 -11.21
CA LYS A 154 0.91 12.55 -12.11
C LYS A 154 0.97 13.86 -11.33
N ASP A 155 -0.14 14.22 -10.69
CA ASP A 155 -0.30 15.49 -9.99
C ASP A 155 -0.86 15.26 -8.57
N PRO A 156 -0.13 14.53 -7.71
CA PRO A 156 -0.60 14.26 -6.36
C PRO A 156 -0.64 15.56 -5.55
N ILE A 157 -1.71 15.73 -4.76
CA ILE A 157 -1.89 16.89 -3.88
C ILE A 157 -1.94 16.43 -2.42
N LEU A 158 -1.44 17.26 -1.51
CA LEU A 158 -1.68 17.05 -0.09
C LEU A 158 -3.15 17.37 0.20
N ASN A 159 -3.87 16.37 0.69
CA ASN A 159 -5.24 16.57 1.14
C ASN A 159 -5.27 17.64 2.24
N GLY A 160 -6.16 18.62 2.08
CA GLY A 160 -6.47 19.57 3.14
C GLY A 160 -7.19 18.90 4.32
N LYS A 161 -7.83 19.70 5.18
CA LYS A 161 -8.68 19.17 6.27
C LYS A 161 -9.91 18.47 5.69
N ILE A 162 -9.79 17.19 5.37
CA ILE A 162 -10.94 16.32 5.07
C ILE A 162 -11.58 15.93 6.40
N SER A 163 -12.91 16.05 6.49
CA SER A 163 -13.63 15.66 7.70
C SER A 163 -13.44 14.15 7.96
N PRO A 164 -13.18 13.72 9.20
CA PRO A 164 -13.20 12.29 9.56
C PRO A 164 -14.52 11.61 9.20
N ASP A 165 -15.62 12.37 9.13
CA ASP A 165 -16.94 11.86 8.75
C ASP A 165 -16.97 11.32 7.31
N THR A 166 -16.10 11.81 6.42
CA THR A 166 -15.96 11.31 5.04
C THR A 166 -15.54 9.84 5.01
N PHE A 167 -14.90 9.33 6.07
CA PHE A 167 -14.42 7.95 6.15
C PHE A 167 -15.31 7.06 7.03
N LYS A 168 -16.45 7.56 7.52
CA LYS A 168 -17.39 6.74 8.29
C LYS A 168 -17.96 5.62 7.42
N LEU A 169 -17.99 4.42 7.99
CA LEU A 169 -18.60 3.27 7.34
C LEU A 169 -20.11 3.46 7.29
N MET A 170 -20.70 3.12 6.15
CA MET A 170 -22.14 3.16 5.96
C MET A 170 -22.78 1.97 6.68
N PRO A 171 -24.01 2.11 7.21
CA PRO A 171 -24.77 0.97 7.69
C PRO A 171 -24.95 -0.04 6.55
N THR A 172 -24.49 -1.27 6.75
CA THR A 172 -24.89 -2.38 5.87
C THR A 172 -26.30 -2.78 6.24
N ALA A 173 -27.20 -2.91 5.26
CA ALA A 173 -28.54 -3.41 5.52
C ALA A 173 -28.44 -4.75 6.24
N SER A 174 -28.98 -4.84 7.45
CA SER A 174 -29.03 -6.09 8.20
C SER A 174 -29.78 -7.10 7.36
N THR A 175 -29.11 -8.20 6.97
CA THR A 175 -29.80 -9.42 6.57
C THR A 175 -30.68 -9.83 7.75
N LYS A 176 -31.99 -9.61 7.60
CA LYS A 176 -33.01 -10.24 8.44
C LYS A 176 -33.12 -11.70 8.06
#